data_AF-A0A1C6L0S2-F1
#
_entry.id   AF-A0A1C6L0S2-F1
#
_cell.length_a   1.000
_cell.length_b   1.000
_cell.length_c   1.000
_cell.angle_alpha   90.00
_cell.angle_beta   90.00
_cell.angle_gamma   90.00
#
_symmetry.space_group_name_H-M   'P 1'
#
loop_
_entity.id
_entity.type
_entity.pdbx_description
1 polymer ?
#
loop_
_entity_poly.entity_id
_entity_poly.type
_entity_poly.pdbx_seq_one_letter_code
_entity_poly.pdbx_strand_id
1 'polypeptide(L)'
;MYTVLNNDTAIDFVTKIMDRKQNRMLSIDIIPVSMGEALRDVEKRLLGVDTNITQWQRRQNANNNFTAEVPYDMELQRKQLREFLDDLQTRDQRMMLATLTIVHTADTLEELNRNTKAIQAVGQESLCQIGILKIQQVDGLNTVLPVGDKKLCLSRTLTTEALSAFVPFRVQDVKHTHGIYYGQNVECRNMIIADRRNLLNGNSFVLGVSGSGKSFAAKSEITNLMLSSDADIIILDPEREYTPLVRWWRFQRRAMPISMPWTCTGTMGKSIPL
;
A
#
# COMPACT_ATOMS: atom_id res chain seq x y z
N MET A 1 -12.04 15.93 9.37
CA MET A 1 -11.58 15.34 10.66
C MET A 1 -10.06 15.17 10.58
N TYR A 2 -9.30 15.43 11.65
CA TYR A 2 -7.82 15.33 11.71
C TYR A 2 -7.36 14.34 12.78
N THR A 3 -6.22 13.66 12.64
CA THR A 3 -5.82 12.58 13.58
C THR A 3 -4.58 12.91 14.45
N VAL A 4 -4.56 12.43 15.71
CA VAL A 4 -3.41 12.37 16.64
C VAL A 4 -2.97 10.90 16.74
N LEU A 5 -1.68 10.59 16.59
CA LEU A 5 -1.22 9.25 16.19
C LEU A 5 -0.18 8.65 17.14
N ASN A 6 -0.29 7.33 17.37
CA ASN A 6 0.73 6.43 17.92
C ASN A 6 1.05 5.33 16.88
N ASN A 7 2.33 4.94 16.77
CA ASN A 7 2.94 4.41 15.54
C ASN A 7 2.48 3.02 15.03
N ASP A 8 1.98 2.11 15.87
CA ASP A 8 1.74 0.71 15.44
C ASP A 8 0.27 0.37 15.05
N THR A 9 -0.66 1.29 15.27
CA THR A 9 -2.11 1.04 15.15
C THR A 9 -2.78 1.74 13.95
N ALA A 10 -2.00 2.52 13.22
CA ALA A 10 -2.44 3.38 12.13
C ALA A 10 -2.86 2.65 10.84
N ILE A 11 -2.29 1.46 10.56
CA ILE A 11 -2.60 0.66 9.36
C ILE A 11 -4.04 0.17 9.39
N ASP A 12 -4.45 -0.33 10.55
CA ASP A 12 -5.78 -0.83 10.81
C ASP A 12 -6.82 0.30 10.69
N PHE A 13 -6.45 1.50 11.12
CA PHE A 13 -7.32 2.68 11.07
C PHE A 13 -7.76 3.07 9.65
N VAL A 14 -6.80 3.28 8.73
CA VAL A 14 -7.12 3.73 7.36
C VAL A 14 -7.94 2.66 6.65
N THR A 15 -7.54 1.40 6.78
CA THR A 15 -8.24 0.26 6.16
C THR A 15 -9.69 0.17 6.66
N LYS A 16 -9.90 0.16 7.99
CA LYS A 16 -11.25 0.12 8.59
C LYS A 16 -12.14 1.29 8.19
N ILE A 17 -11.57 2.47 7.95
CA ILE A 17 -12.33 3.63 7.49
C ILE A 17 -12.73 3.52 6.03
N MET A 18 -11.82 3.02 5.18
CA MET A 18 -12.03 2.91 3.73
C MET A 18 -12.95 1.74 3.35
N ASP A 19 -12.98 0.66 4.14
CA ASP A 19 -13.84 -0.51 3.88
C ASP A 19 -15.35 -0.26 4.11
N ARG A 20 -15.71 0.87 4.75
CA ARG A 20 -17.12 1.21 5.01
C ARG A 20 -17.77 1.83 3.76
N LYS A 21 -19.00 1.41 3.45
CA LYS A 21 -19.81 1.83 2.28
C LYS A 21 -20.35 3.27 2.32
N GLN A 22 -19.57 4.24 2.77
CA GLN A 22 -20.01 5.64 2.89
C GLN A 22 -19.20 6.53 1.94
N ASN A 23 -19.84 7.57 1.41
CA ASN A 23 -19.16 8.57 0.57
C ASN A 23 -18.18 9.38 1.42
N ARG A 24 -16.90 9.18 1.16
CA ARG A 24 -15.79 9.80 1.90
C ARG A 24 -14.65 10.12 0.95
N MET A 25 -13.93 11.16 1.32
CA MET A 25 -12.68 11.56 0.69
C MET A 25 -11.59 11.55 1.75
N LEU A 26 -10.42 11.09 1.36
CA LEU A 26 -9.23 11.01 2.21
C LEU A 26 -8.07 11.66 1.47
N SER A 27 -7.36 12.57 2.17
CA SER A 27 -6.10 13.14 1.71
C SER A 27 -5.05 12.98 2.80
N ILE A 28 -3.82 12.68 2.38
CA ILE A 28 -2.63 12.62 3.23
C ILE A 28 -1.63 13.62 2.66
N ASP A 29 -1.51 14.79 3.30
CA ASP A 29 -0.56 15.81 2.90
C ASP A 29 0.76 15.58 3.64
N ILE A 30 1.87 15.41 2.91
CA ILE A 30 3.19 15.07 3.46
C ILE A 30 4.18 16.16 3.05
N ILE A 31 4.88 16.71 4.03
CA ILE A 31 5.96 17.67 3.82
C ILE A 31 7.23 17.10 4.47
N PRO A 32 8.25 16.71 3.69
CA PRO A 32 9.52 16.26 4.24
C PRO A 32 10.27 17.40 4.89
N VAL A 33 10.90 17.13 6.03
CA VAL A 33 11.80 18.07 6.72
C VAL A 33 13.24 17.72 6.36
N SER A 34 14.07 18.73 6.10
CA SER A 34 15.48 18.49 5.83
C SER A 34 16.19 17.90 7.06
N MET A 35 17.16 17.00 6.87
CA MET A 35 17.82 16.34 8.00
C MET A 35 18.48 17.31 8.97
N GLY A 36 19.11 18.38 8.46
CA GLY A 36 19.73 19.38 9.31
C GLY A 36 18.73 20.19 10.13
N GLU A 37 17.51 20.44 9.62
CA GLU A 37 16.45 21.07 10.40
C GLU A 37 15.82 20.10 11.40
N ALA A 38 15.59 18.86 11.00
CA ALA A 38 15.04 17.82 11.84
C ALA A 38 15.92 17.56 13.07
N LEU A 39 17.22 17.36 12.89
CA LEU A 39 18.18 17.17 13.99
C LEU A 39 18.17 18.36 14.95
N ARG A 40 18.25 19.59 14.42
CA ARG A 40 18.23 20.82 15.24
C ARG A 40 16.92 20.97 16.04
N ASP A 41 15.78 20.63 15.45
CA ASP A 41 14.49 20.71 16.14
C ASP A 41 14.40 19.67 17.28
N VAL A 42 14.82 18.43 17.02
CA VAL A 42 14.80 17.35 18.03
C VAL A 42 15.79 17.63 19.17
N GLU A 43 17.03 18.04 18.85
CA GLU A 43 18.03 18.44 19.84
C GLU A 43 17.55 19.60 20.70
N LYS A 44 16.92 20.62 20.10
CA LYS A 44 16.35 21.75 20.83
C LYS A 44 15.23 21.32 21.78
N ARG A 45 14.35 20.41 21.35
CA ARG A 45 13.29 19.87 22.21
C ARG A 45 13.87 19.03 23.34
N LEU A 46 14.87 18.20 23.06
CA LEU A 46 15.56 17.37 24.05
C LEU A 46 16.24 18.22 25.12
N LEU A 47 16.96 19.27 24.72
CA LEU A 47 17.56 20.24 25.64
C LEU A 47 16.51 20.93 26.52
N GLY A 48 15.33 21.24 25.98
CA GLY A 48 14.21 21.78 26.74
C GLY A 48 13.73 20.82 27.84
N VAL A 49 13.59 19.53 27.53
CA VAL A 49 13.22 18.50 28.50
C VAL A 49 14.31 18.33 29.57
N ASP A 50 15.58 18.25 29.18
CA ASP A 50 16.69 18.12 30.14
C ASP A 50 16.82 19.35 31.05
N THR A 51 16.53 20.54 30.52
CA THR A 51 16.45 21.78 31.31
C THR A 51 15.31 21.72 32.32
N ASN A 52 14.13 21.24 31.92
CA ASN A 52 12.98 21.08 32.82
C ASN A 52 13.28 20.09 33.95
N ILE A 53 13.89 18.95 33.63
CA ILE A 53 14.34 17.95 34.62
C ILE A 53 15.32 18.58 35.60
N THR A 54 16.32 19.31 35.10
CA THR A 54 17.33 19.98 35.94
C THR A 54 16.70 21.03 36.86
N GLN A 55 15.77 21.84 36.35
CA GLN A 55 15.06 22.83 37.16
C GLN A 55 14.18 22.17 38.23
N TRP A 56 13.50 21.08 37.88
CA TRP A 56 12.71 20.31 38.83
C TRP A 56 13.59 19.75 39.96
N GLN A 57 14.72 19.12 39.63
CA GLN A 57 15.68 18.60 40.62
C GLN A 57 16.25 19.71 41.51
N ARG A 58 16.59 20.87 40.94
CA ARG A 58 17.06 22.03 41.72
C ARG A 58 16.02 22.51 42.74
N ARG A 59 14.73 22.52 42.39
CA ARG A 59 13.65 22.87 43.32
C ARG A 59 13.51 21.84 44.44
N GLN A 60 13.65 20.55 44.15
CA GLN A 60 13.61 19.50 45.17
C GLN A 60 14.80 19.60 46.14
N ASN A 61 16.00 19.83 45.62
CA ASN A 61 17.20 20.05 46.43
C ASN A 61 17.09 21.29 47.33
N ALA A 62 16.50 22.38 46.82
CA ALA A 62 16.23 23.58 47.63
C ALA A 62 15.25 23.32 48.80
N ASN A 63 14.38 22.31 48.65
CA ASN A 63 13.47 21.84 49.69
C ASN A 63 14.06 20.70 50.54
N ASN A 64 15.38 20.49 50.50
CA ASN A 64 16.11 19.40 51.17
C ASN A 64 15.65 17.98 50.78
N ASN A 65 15.03 17.82 49.60
CA ASN A 65 14.53 16.55 49.09
C ASN A 65 15.48 15.98 48.00
N PHE A 66 16.65 15.50 48.42
CA PHE A 66 17.71 15.04 47.51
C PHE A 66 17.44 13.69 46.83
N THR A 67 16.50 12.91 47.36
CA THR A 67 16.15 11.56 46.87
C THR A 67 14.93 11.58 45.95
N ALA A 68 14.45 12.77 45.56
CA ALA A 68 13.28 12.90 44.72
C ALA A 68 13.54 12.35 43.31
N GLU A 69 12.78 11.34 42.92
CA GLU A 69 12.84 10.77 41.57
C GLU A 69 12.14 11.66 40.56
N VAL A 70 12.74 11.81 39.38
CA VAL A 70 12.20 12.64 38.30
C VAL A 70 10.82 12.10 37.92
N PRO A 71 9.80 12.96 37.70
CA PRO A 71 8.48 12.51 37.30
C PRO A 71 8.53 11.66 36.03
N TYR A 72 7.82 10.54 36.05
CA TYR A 72 7.79 9.56 34.95
C TYR A 72 7.53 10.20 33.58
N ASP A 73 6.61 11.17 33.49
CA ASP A 73 6.27 11.85 32.23
C ASP A 73 7.47 12.56 31.61
N MET A 74 8.34 13.19 32.42
CA MET A 74 9.54 13.85 31.92
C MET A 74 10.59 12.85 31.45
N GLU A 75 10.73 11.73 32.17
CA GLU A 75 11.63 10.66 31.77
C GLU A 75 11.18 9.99 30.47
N LEU A 76 9.88 9.76 30.34
CA LEU A 76 9.27 9.21 29.13
C LEU A 76 9.48 10.15 27.93
N GLN A 77 9.23 11.46 28.10
CA GLN A 77 9.49 12.45 27.04
C GLN A 77 10.96 12.46 26.61
N ARG A 78 11.89 12.43 27.57
CA ARG A 78 13.33 12.38 27.29
C ARG A 78 13.69 11.10 26.52
N LYS A 79 13.14 9.96 26.94
CA LYS A 79 13.35 8.66 26.28
C LYS A 79 12.84 8.69 24.83
N GLN A 80 11.59 9.13 24.62
CA GLN A 80 10.98 9.22 23.29
C GLN A 80 11.75 10.13 22.34
N LEU A 81 12.24 11.28 22.81
CA LEU A 81 13.05 12.19 21.98
C LEU A 81 14.41 11.60 21.63
N ARG A 82 15.03 10.83 22.53
CA ARG A 82 16.28 10.11 22.23
C ARG A 82 16.08 9.00 21.22
N GLU A 83 15.02 8.20 21.37
CA GLU A 83 14.65 7.18 20.39
C GLU A 83 14.38 7.81 19.01
N PHE A 84 13.64 8.92 18.97
CA PHE A 84 13.40 9.64 17.72
C PHE A 84 14.68 10.22 17.11
N LEU A 85 15.61 10.71 17.93
CA LEU A 85 16.91 11.18 17.45
C LEU A 85 17.76 10.04 16.87
N ASP A 86 17.77 8.88 17.52
CA ASP A 86 18.46 7.68 17.04
C ASP A 86 17.84 7.15 15.74
N ASP A 87 16.52 7.16 15.61
CA ASP A 87 15.83 6.83 14.36
C ASP A 87 16.32 7.69 13.18
N LEU A 88 16.51 9.00 13.40
CA LEU A 88 16.99 9.93 12.37
C LEU A 88 18.49 9.74 12.05
N GLN A 89 19.33 9.48 13.05
CA GLN A 89 20.78 9.41 12.85
C GLN A 89 21.26 8.03 12.39
N THR A 90 20.67 6.96 12.94
CA THR A 90 21.19 5.59 12.83
C THR A 90 20.34 4.73 11.88
N ARG A 91 19.02 4.96 11.83
CA ARG A 91 18.08 4.10 11.08
C ARG A 91 17.62 4.70 9.74
N ASP A 92 18.30 5.74 9.26
CA ASP A 92 17.99 6.49 8.01
C ASP A 92 16.50 6.88 7.87
N GLN A 93 15.82 7.11 9.01
CA GLN A 93 14.46 7.64 9.00
C GLN A 93 14.47 9.12 8.66
N ARG A 94 13.44 9.59 7.96
CA ARG A 94 13.20 11.02 7.75
C ARG A 94 12.06 11.51 8.63
N MET A 95 12.25 12.71 9.17
CA MET A 95 11.20 13.48 9.82
C MET A 95 10.26 14.04 8.75
N MET A 96 8.96 13.74 8.90
CA MET A 96 7.90 14.17 8.00
C MET A 96 6.86 14.97 8.79
N LEU A 97 6.34 16.03 8.21
CA LEU A 97 5.14 16.71 8.68
C LEU A 97 3.95 16.22 7.87
N ALA A 98 3.06 15.47 8.51
CA ALA A 98 1.91 14.84 7.85
C ALA A 98 0.58 15.40 8.37
N THR A 99 -0.39 15.49 7.46
CA THR A 99 -1.78 15.84 7.77
C THR A 99 -2.70 14.82 7.14
N LEU A 100 -3.45 14.09 7.97
CA LEU A 100 -4.52 13.22 7.50
C LEU A 100 -5.85 13.98 7.57
N THR A 101 -6.48 14.16 6.42
CA THR A 101 -7.76 14.87 6.30
C THR A 101 -8.83 13.92 5.77
N ILE A 102 -9.87 13.69 6.59
CA ILE A 102 -11.05 12.91 6.20
C ILE A 102 -12.24 13.86 6.07
N VAL A 103 -12.90 13.82 4.91
CA VAL A 103 -14.19 14.49 4.66
C VAL A 103 -15.22 13.43 4.32
N HIS A 104 -16.38 13.51 4.96
CA HIS A 104 -17.53 12.66 4.66
C HIS A 104 -18.74 13.55 4.38
N THR A 105 -19.68 13.00 3.63
CA THR A 105 -20.94 13.68 3.30
C THR A 105 -22.10 12.79 3.67
N ALA A 106 -23.24 13.39 3.99
CA ALA A 106 -24.50 12.70 4.27
C ALA A 106 -25.67 13.61 3.87
N ASP A 107 -26.82 13.03 3.58
CA ASP A 107 -28.01 13.78 3.13
C ASP A 107 -28.69 14.51 4.29
N THR A 108 -28.46 14.07 5.53
CA THR A 108 -29.02 14.69 6.74
C THR A 108 -27.96 14.96 7.80
N LEU A 109 -28.19 15.99 8.62
CA LEU A 109 -27.31 16.34 9.74
C LEU A 109 -27.23 15.21 10.79
N GLU A 110 -28.33 14.50 11.03
CA GLU A 110 -28.38 13.37 11.96
C GLU A 110 -27.46 12.24 11.50
N GLU A 111 -27.52 11.90 10.21
CA GLU A 111 -26.64 10.91 9.60
C GLU A 111 -25.17 11.37 9.61
N LEU A 112 -24.91 12.64 9.28
CA LEU A 112 -23.57 13.22 9.33
C LEU A 112 -22.95 13.08 10.74
N ASN A 113 -23.72 13.39 11.77
CA ASN A 113 -23.29 13.28 13.16
C ASN A 113 -23.08 11.83 13.59
N ARG A 114 -23.94 10.91 13.15
CA ARG A 114 -23.78 9.46 13.38
C ARG A 114 -22.50 8.93 12.73
N ASN A 115 -22.27 9.29 11.47
CA ASN A 115 -21.08 8.91 10.72
C ASN A 115 -19.82 9.50 11.35
N THR A 116 -19.90 10.74 11.85
CA THR A 116 -18.80 11.40 12.57
C THR A 116 -18.40 10.61 13.81
N LYS A 117 -19.37 10.25 14.67
CA LYS A 117 -19.11 9.44 15.87
C LYS A 117 -18.54 8.07 15.52
N ALA A 118 -19.05 7.43 14.47
CA ALA A 118 -18.58 6.13 14.02
C ALA A 118 -17.13 6.17 13.51
N ILE A 119 -16.69 7.27 12.89
CA ILE A 119 -15.29 7.48 12.50
C ILE A 119 -14.42 7.71 13.73
N GLN A 120 -14.86 8.56 14.67
CA GLN A 120 -14.12 8.80 15.92
C GLN A 120 -13.93 7.52 16.75
N ALA A 121 -14.95 6.66 16.81
CA ALA A 121 -14.87 5.38 17.50
C ALA A 121 -13.80 4.46 16.89
N VAL A 122 -13.76 4.35 15.55
CA VAL A 122 -12.71 3.58 14.85
C VAL A 122 -11.32 4.16 15.13
N GLY A 123 -11.21 5.49 15.16
CA GLY A 123 -9.97 6.15 15.57
C GLY A 123 -9.54 5.71 16.97
N GLN A 124 -10.44 5.80 17.95
CA GLN A 124 -10.13 5.42 19.34
C GLN A 124 -9.71 3.95 19.49
N GLU A 125 -10.39 3.03 18.80
CA GLU A 125 -10.01 1.61 18.76
C GLU A 125 -8.58 1.42 18.23
N SER A 126 -8.20 2.21 17.22
CA SER A 126 -6.86 2.21 16.64
C SER A 126 -5.91 3.22 17.30
N LEU A 127 -6.14 3.63 18.56
CA LEU A 127 -5.32 4.61 19.31
C LEU A 127 -5.00 5.92 18.55
N CYS A 128 -5.93 6.29 17.67
CA CYS A 128 -5.87 7.44 16.77
C CYS A 128 -6.95 8.45 17.17
N GLN A 129 -6.55 9.61 17.69
CA GLN A 129 -7.54 10.59 18.16
C GLN A 129 -7.99 11.49 17.01
N ILE A 130 -9.28 11.47 16.65
CA ILE A 130 -9.77 12.26 15.51
C ILE A 130 -10.54 13.52 15.95
N GLY A 131 -10.01 14.69 15.59
CA GLY A 131 -10.60 16.00 15.84
C GLY A 131 -11.50 16.48 14.70
N ILE A 132 -12.63 17.09 15.06
CA ILE A 132 -13.59 17.66 14.11
C ILE A 132 -13.13 19.07 13.72
N LEU A 133 -13.12 19.36 12.41
CA LEU A 133 -12.81 20.69 11.87
C LEU A 133 -14.01 21.62 12.04
N LYS A 134 -14.24 22.10 13.26
CA LYS A 134 -15.32 23.05 13.55
C LYS A 134 -15.01 24.39 12.89
N ILE A 135 -15.95 24.94 12.14
CA ILE A 135 -15.85 26.24 11.44
C ILE A 135 -14.82 26.23 10.29
N GLN A 136 -14.12 25.11 10.08
CA GLN A 136 -13.12 24.92 9.03
C GLN A 136 -13.52 23.79 8.07
N GLN A 137 -14.82 23.52 7.93
CA GLN A 137 -15.32 22.44 7.08
C GLN A 137 -15.02 22.69 5.60
N VAL A 138 -15.15 23.94 5.14
CA VAL A 138 -14.82 24.34 3.77
C VAL A 138 -13.32 24.20 3.51
N ASP A 139 -12.49 24.60 4.46
CA ASP A 139 -11.02 24.43 4.37
C ASP A 139 -10.64 22.94 4.31
N GLY A 140 -11.32 22.11 5.10
CA GLY A 140 -11.14 20.65 5.06
C GLY A 140 -11.56 20.04 3.73
N LEU A 141 -12.67 20.50 3.15
CA LEU A 141 -13.10 20.10 1.81
C LEU A 141 -12.08 20.51 0.75
N ASN A 142 -11.64 21.77 0.73
CA ASN A 142 -10.64 22.23 -0.24
C ASN A 142 -9.31 21.47 -0.13
N THR A 143 -8.89 21.13 1.10
CA THR A 143 -7.66 20.35 1.34
C THR A 143 -7.76 18.91 0.83
N VAL A 144 -8.95 18.30 0.83
CA VAL A 144 -9.12 16.91 0.36
C VAL A 144 -9.27 16.79 -1.15
N LEU A 145 -9.60 17.88 -1.83
CA LEU A 145 -9.77 17.90 -3.28
C LEU A 145 -8.41 17.75 -3.98
N PRO A 146 -8.35 17.08 -5.16
CA PRO A 146 -7.11 16.87 -5.92
C PRO A 146 -6.63 18.14 -6.66
N VAL A 147 -6.87 19.32 -6.08
CA VAL A 147 -6.42 20.63 -6.58
C VAL A 147 -5.09 21.06 -5.95
N GLY A 148 -4.64 20.36 -4.90
CA GLY A 148 -3.33 20.60 -4.25
C GLY A 148 -3.28 21.83 -3.35
N ASP A 149 -4.43 22.42 -3.00
CA ASP A 149 -4.52 23.61 -2.14
C ASP A 149 -4.77 23.23 -0.68
N LYS A 150 -3.68 23.02 0.07
CA LYS A 150 -3.75 22.71 1.50
C LYS A 150 -4.12 23.96 2.31
N LYS A 151 -5.38 24.08 2.73
CA LYS A 151 -5.87 25.16 3.60
C LYS A 151 -5.65 24.90 5.09
N LEU A 152 -5.51 23.64 5.48
CA LEU A 152 -5.32 23.27 6.88
C LEU A 152 -3.86 23.45 7.32
N CYS A 153 -3.63 24.41 8.22
CA CYS A 153 -2.34 24.64 8.87
C CYS A 153 -2.11 23.72 10.09
N LEU A 154 -2.46 22.45 9.97
CA LEU A 154 -2.33 21.45 11.03
C LEU A 154 -1.41 20.34 10.53
N SER A 155 -0.32 20.06 11.23
CA SER A 155 0.60 18.96 10.88
C SER A 155 1.08 18.22 12.11
N ARG A 156 1.34 16.92 11.95
CA ARG A 156 1.98 16.07 12.96
C ARG A 156 3.36 15.66 12.49
N THR A 157 4.31 15.65 13.41
CA THR A 157 5.63 15.07 13.17
C THR A 157 5.51 13.56 13.20
N LEU A 158 5.95 12.89 12.14
CA LEU A 158 6.04 11.43 12.03
C LEU A 158 7.41 11.03 11.49
N THR A 159 7.85 9.81 11.78
CA THR A 159 8.94 9.16 11.03
C THR A 159 8.41 8.64 9.69
N THR A 160 9.32 8.27 8.79
CA THR A 160 8.96 7.65 7.50
C THR A 160 8.25 6.31 7.71
N GLU A 161 8.72 5.52 8.66
CA GLU A 161 8.10 4.25 9.07
C GLU A 161 6.67 4.47 9.59
N ALA A 162 6.47 5.40 10.52
CA ALA A 162 5.14 5.72 11.03
C ALA A 162 4.20 6.23 9.94
N LEU A 163 4.70 7.02 8.99
CA LEU A 163 3.89 7.52 7.87
C LEU A 163 3.48 6.41 6.90
N SER A 164 4.35 5.42 6.68
CA SER A 164 4.07 4.28 5.79
C SER A 164 2.83 3.49 6.21
N ALA A 165 2.48 3.52 7.50
CA ALA A 165 1.29 2.93 8.06
C ALA A 165 -0.02 3.48 7.45
N PHE A 166 -0.04 4.73 7.00
CA PHE A 166 -1.23 5.39 6.47
C PHE A 166 -1.41 5.21 4.97
N VAL A 167 -0.39 4.70 4.26
CA VAL A 167 -0.46 4.51 2.82
C VAL A 167 -1.28 3.25 2.54
N PRO A 168 -2.48 3.36 1.93
CA PRO A 168 -3.38 2.23 1.75
C PRO A 168 -2.92 1.24 0.65
N PHE A 169 -1.75 1.48 0.06
CA PHE A 169 -1.21 0.66 -1.03
C PHE A 169 -0.07 -0.21 -0.51
N ARG A 170 -0.39 -1.44 -0.12
CA ARG A 170 0.61 -2.47 0.17
C ARG A 170 0.86 -3.42 -0.99
N VAL A 171 0.06 -3.30 -2.04
CA VAL A 171 0.10 -4.22 -3.18
C VAL A 171 0.65 -3.48 -4.38
N GLN A 172 1.82 -3.92 -4.81
CA GLN A 172 2.34 -3.56 -6.11
C GLN A 172 1.58 -4.38 -7.15
N ASP A 173 0.62 -3.74 -7.83
CA ASP A 173 -0.07 -4.39 -8.94
C ASP A 173 0.83 -4.44 -10.18
N VAL A 174 0.81 -5.58 -10.87
CA VAL A 174 1.54 -5.75 -12.13
C VAL A 174 0.72 -5.13 -13.24
N LYS A 175 1.22 -4.03 -13.81
CA LYS A 175 0.61 -3.34 -14.96
C LYS A 175 1.68 -2.93 -15.97
N HIS A 176 2.05 -3.85 -16.85
CA HIS A 176 2.99 -3.58 -17.93
C HIS A 176 2.30 -2.86 -19.09
N THR A 177 2.97 -1.86 -19.66
CA THR A 177 2.58 -1.26 -20.95
C THR A 177 2.62 -2.36 -22.02
N HIS A 178 1.49 -2.59 -22.71
CA HIS A 178 1.28 -3.70 -23.65
C HIS A 178 1.20 -5.13 -23.05
N GLY A 179 0.94 -5.25 -21.74
CA GLY A 179 0.69 -6.55 -21.12
C GLY A 179 -0.67 -7.15 -21.48
N ILE A 180 -0.78 -8.46 -21.27
CA ILE A 180 -2.05 -9.20 -21.38
C ILE A 180 -2.66 -9.42 -20.00
N TYR A 181 -3.98 -9.64 -19.98
CA TYR A 181 -4.72 -9.91 -18.75
C TYR A 181 -4.46 -11.34 -18.24
N TYR A 182 -3.99 -11.45 -17.00
CA TYR A 182 -3.71 -12.71 -16.31
C TYR A 182 -4.73 -13.06 -15.21
N GLY A 183 -5.55 -12.10 -14.78
CA GLY A 183 -6.51 -12.30 -13.71
C GLY A 183 -6.68 -11.06 -12.84
N GLN A 184 -7.20 -11.25 -11.65
CA GLN A 184 -7.35 -10.21 -10.65
C GLN A 184 -6.53 -10.55 -9.41
N ASN A 185 -5.97 -9.52 -8.79
CA ASN A 185 -5.37 -9.66 -7.47
C ASN A 185 -6.46 -10.03 -6.46
N VAL A 186 -6.24 -11.07 -5.65
CA VAL A 186 -7.24 -11.53 -4.67
C VAL A 186 -7.45 -10.50 -3.56
N GLU A 187 -6.40 -9.75 -3.20
CA GLU A 187 -6.44 -8.73 -2.15
C GLU A 187 -7.01 -7.41 -2.69
N CYS A 188 -6.36 -6.82 -3.72
CA CYS A 188 -6.74 -5.51 -4.23
C CYS A 188 -7.90 -5.51 -5.23
N ARG A 189 -8.28 -6.67 -5.76
CA ARG A 189 -9.26 -6.83 -6.87
C ARG A 189 -8.91 -6.06 -8.15
N ASN A 190 -7.71 -5.52 -8.23
CA ASN A 190 -7.17 -4.86 -9.41
C ASN A 190 -6.78 -5.89 -10.47
N MET A 191 -6.80 -5.49 -11.74
CA MET A 191 -6.40 -6.35 -12.85
C MET A 191 -4.90 -6.56 -12.88
N ILE A 192 -4.49 -7.82 -13.07
CA ILE A 192 -3.11 -8.21 -13.31
C ILE A 192 -2.87 -8.17 -14.82
N ILE A 193 -2.08 -7.19 -15.26
CA ILE A 193 -1.73 -6.97 -16.67
C ILE A 193 -0.21 -7.10 -16.80
N ALA A 194 0.26 -8.19 -17.41
CA ALA A 194 1.68 -8.46 -17.49
C ALA A 194 2.13 -8.72 -18.94
N ASP A 195 3.30 -8.21 -19.28
CA ASP A 195 4.03 -8.57 -20.50
C ASP A 195 5.29 -9.33 -20.09
N ARG A 196 5.30 -10.64 -20.38
CA ARG A 196 6.42 -11.53 -20.05
C ARG A 196 7.67 -11.27 -20.89
N ARG A 197 7.56 -10.55 -22.01
CA ARG A 197 8.71 -10.18 -22.86
C ARG A 197 9.64 -9.18 -22.19
N ASN A 198 9.13 -8.43 -21.21
CA ASN A 198 9.90 -7.48 -20.41
C ASN A 198 10.70 -8.16 -19.28
N LEU A 199 10.52 -9.46 -19.07
CA LEU A 199 11.22 -10.23 -18.04
C LEU A 199 12.51 -10.82 -18.60
N LEU A 200 13.49 -11.07 -17.72
CA LEU A 200 14.74 -11.77 -18.05
C LEU A 200 14.48 -13.14 -18.71
N ASN A 201 13.36 -13.78 -18.36
CA ASN A 201 12.88 -15.00 -18.99
C ASN A 201 11.36 -14.90 -19.20
N GLY A 202 10.93 -15.05 -20.45
CA GLY A 202 9.51 -14.99 -20.85
C GLY A 202 8.76 -16.33 -20.76
N ASN A 203 9.35 -17.36 -20.16
CA ASN A 203 8.72 -18.66 -19.98
C ASN A 203 7.62 -18.61 -18.91
N SER A 204 6.55 -19.40 -19.10
CA SER A 204 5.41 -19.50 -18.17
C SER A 204 5.09 -20.96 -17.89
N PHE A 205 4.69 -21.27 -16.65
CA PHE A 205 4.26 -22.59 -16.22
C PHE A 205 2.89 -22.50 -15.56
N VAL A 206 1.93 -23.29 -16.05
CA VAL A 206 0.58 -23.39 -15.47
C VAL A 206 0.44 -24.74 -14.78
N LEU A 207 0.43 -24.74 -13.45
CA LEU A 207 0.37 -25.93 -12.61
C LEU A 207 -0.96 -25.98 -11.84
N GLY A 208 -1.45 -27.19 -11.54
CA GLY A 208 -2.69 -27.38 -10.79
C GLY A 208 -3.24 -28.80 -10.85
N VAL A 209 -4.10 -29.17 -9.90
CA VAL A 209 -4.79 -30.47 -9.87
C VAL A 209 -5.87 -30.57 -10.96
N SER A 210 -6.37 -31.77 -11.26
CA SER A 210 -7.48 -31.92 -12.23
C SER A 210 -8.69 -31.07 -11.78
N GLY A 211 -9.33 -30.37 -12.72
CA GLY A 211 -10.45 -29.45 -12.43
C GLY A 211 -10.08 -28.05 -11.90
N SER A 212 -8.80 -27.76 -11.60
CA SER A 212 -8.36 -26.44 -11.08
C SER A 212 -8.40 -25.29 -12.10
N GLY A 213 -8.76 -25.53 -13.36
CA GLY A 213 -8.79 -24.49 -14.39
C GLY A 213 -7.50 -24.29 -15.18
N LYS A 214 -6.50 -25.19 -15.09
CA LYS A 214 -5.26 -25.12 -15.90
C LYS A 214 -5.51 -24.87 -17.39
N SER A 215 -6.32 -25.72 -18.03
CA SER A 215 -6.62 -25.61 -19.47
C SER A 215 -7.39 -24.32 -19.78
N PHE A 216 -8.21 -23.83 -18.85
CA PHE A 216 -8.92 -22.56 -19.01
C PHE A 216 -7.96 -21.36 -18.97
N ALA A 217 -7.02 -21.35 -18.03
CA ALA A 217 -5.99 -20.32 -17.93
C ALA A 217 -5.11 -20.29 -19.18
N ALA A 218 -4.65 -21.46 -19.64
CA ALA A 218 -3.84 -21.58 -20.87
C ALA A 218 -4.60 -21.10 -22.12
N LYS A 219 -5.87 -21.51 -22.30
CA LYS A 219 -6.72 -21.03 -23.42
C LYS A 219 -6.93 -19.53 -23.37
N SER A 220 -7.12 -18.96 -22.18
CA SER A 220 -7.28 -17.51 -21.98
C SER A 220 -6.02 -16.75 -22.34
N GLU A 221 -4.84 -17.23 -21.92
CA GLU A 221 -3.55 -16.64 -22.28
C GLU A 221 -3.31 -16.66 -23.79
N ILE A 222 -3.52 -17.80 -24.45
CA ILE A 222 -3.42 -17.94 -25.91
C ILE A 222 -4.35 -16.97 -26.63
N THR A 223 -5.61 -16.88 -26.18
CA THR A 223 -6.62 -15.99 -26.76
C THR A 223 -6.22 -14.52 -26.61
N ASN A 224 -5.73 -14.13 -25.43
CA ASN A 224 -5.26 -12.77 -25.19
C ASN A 224 -4.03 -12.43 -26.03
N LEU A 225 -3.08 -13.36 -26.19
CA LEU A 225 -1.91 -13.17 -27.07
C LEU A 225 -2.32 -12.99 -28.54
N MET A 226 -3.25 -13.81 -29.03
CA MET A 226 -3.80 -13.70 -30.40
C MET A 226 -4.55 -12.38 -30.67
N LEU A 227 -5.18 -11.81 -29.63
CA LEU A 227 -5.89 -10.54 -29.73
C LEU A 227 -4.96 -9.33 -29.63
N SER A 228 -3.95 -9.41 -28.75
CA SER A 228 -3.09 -8.28 -28.38
C SER A 228 -1.80 -8.18 -29.19
N SER A 229 -1.40 -9.25 -29.89
CA SER A 229 -0.13 -9.34 -30.60
C SER A 229 -0.23 -10.20 -31.86
N ASP A 230 0.76 -10.06 -32.74
CA ASP A 230 0.92 -10.93 -33.92
C ASP A 230 1.88 -12.11 -33.63
N ALA A 231 1.79 -12.68 -32.42
CA ALA A 231 2.65 -13.78 -32.01
C ALA A 231 2.27 -15.10 -32.69
N ASP A 232 3.28 -15.85 -33.12
CA ASP A 232 3.11 -17.23 -33.59
C ASP A 232 2.86 -18.17 -32.40
N ILE A 233 1.77 -18.94 -32.45
CA ILE A 233 1.40 -19.87 -31.38
C ILE A 233 1.39 -21.30 -31.91
N ILE A 234 2.26 -22.12 -31.32
CA ILE A 234 2.36 -23.56 -31.56
C ILE A 234 1.80 -24.29 -30.34
N ILE A 235 0.84 -25.19 -30.56
CA ILE A 235 0.18 -25.95 -29.49
C ILE A 235 0.45 -27.44 -29.71
N LEU A 236 1.02 -28.10 -28.70
CA LEU A 236 1.18 -29.55 -28.65
C LEU A 236 0.10 -30.13 -27.74
N ASP A 237 -0.92 -30.75 -28.34
CA ASP A 237 -2.16 -31.12 -27.65
C ASP A 237 -2.47 -32.62 -27.80
N PRO A 238 -1.84 -33.50 -26.99
CA PRO A 238 -2.09 -34.94 -27.05
C PRO A 238 -3.52 -35.30 -26.64
N GLU A 239 -4.16 -34.51 -25.78
CA GLU A 239 -5.50 -34.75 -25.23
C GLU A 239 -6.63 -34.15 -26.08
N ARG A 240 -6.28 -33.43 -27.15
CA ARG A 240 -7.19 -32.77 -28.10
C ARG A 240 -8.10 -31.71 -27.47
N GLU A 241 -7.72 -31.13 -26.33
CA GLU A 241 -8.51 -30.14 -25.61
C GLU A 241 -8.57 -28.75 -26.30
N TYR A 242 -7.58 -28.41 -27.11
CA TYR A 242 -7.41 -27.10 -27.76
C TYR A 242 -7.89 -27.08 -29.22
N THR A 243 -8.26 -28.24 -29.77
CA THR A 243 -8.78 -28.35 -31.15
C THR A 243 -9.93 -27.38 -31.45
N PRO A 244 -10.93 -27.18 -30.58
CA PRO A 244 -12.00 -26.21 -30.83
C PRO A 244 -11.49 -24.77 -30.91
N LEU A 245 -10.54 -24.40 -30.04
CA LEU A 245 -9.93 -23.06 -30.02
C LEU A 245 -9.17 -22.78 -31.31
N VAL A 246 -8.37 -23.74 -31.78
CA VAL A 246 -7.61 -23.62 -33.05
C VAL A 246 -8.56 -23.50 -34.24
N ARG A 247 -9.66 -24.26 -34.26
CA ARG A 247 -10.69 -24.14 -35.32
C ARG A 247 -11.30 -22.75 -35.36
N TRP A 248 -11.61 -22.18 -34.19
CA TRP A 248 -12.17 -20.84 -34.07
C TRP A 248 -11.20 -19.76 -34.62
N TRP A 249 -9.92 -19.82 -34.25
CA TRP A 249 -8.91 -18.87 -34.73
C TRP A 249 -8.51 -19.05 -36.20
N ARG A 250 -8.62 -20.27 -36.74
CA ARG A 250 -8.46 -20.53 -38.18
C ARG A 250 -9.51 -19.79 -39.01
N PHE A 251 -10.74 -19.70 -38.52
CA PHE A 251 -11.79 -18.94 -39.17
C PHE A 251 -11.45 -17.43 -39.24
N GLN A 252 -10.68 -16.92 -38.28
CA GLN A 252 -10.19 -15.54 -38.25
C GLN A 252 -8.80 -15.33 -38.90
N ARG A 253 -8.27 -16.34 -39.63
CA ARG A 253 -6.95 -16.31 -40.32
C ARG A 253 -5.72 -15.98 -39.45
N ARG A 254 -5.72 -16.37 -38.16
CA ARG A 254 -4.61 -16.07 -37.23
C ARG A 254 -3.89 -17.29 -36.61
N ALA A 255 -4.26 -18.53 -36.94
CA ALA A 255 -3.60 -19.73 -36.39
C ALA A 255 -3.35 -20.84 -37.42
N MET A 256 -2.12 -21.39 -37.46
CA MET A 256 -1.74 -22.58 -38.24
C MET A 256 -1.43 -23.77 -37.30
N PRO A 257 -2.14 -24.90 -37.38
CA PRO A 257 -1.71 -26.14 -36.76
C PRO A 257 -0.67 -26.85 -37.62
N ILE A 258 0.40 -27.30 -36.98
CA ILE A 258 1.30 -28.31 -37.53
C ILE A 258 0.68 -29.66 -37.18
N SER A 259 -0.06 -30.26 -38.11
CA SER A 259 -0.39 -31.68 -38.04
C SER A 259 0.76 -32.46 -38.68
N MET A 260 1.68 -32.99 -37.86
CA MET A 260 2.56 -34.06 -38.31
C MET A 260 1.77 -35.39 -38.27
N PRO A 261 1.61 -36.10 -39.40
CA PRO A 261 1.05 -37.44 -39.37
C PRO A 261 2.14 -38.40 -38.87
N TRP A 262 2.14 -38.72 -37.59
CA TRP A 262 2.82 -39.91 -37.11
C TRP A 262 1.98 -41.13 -37.50
N THR A 263 2.13 -41.60 -38.74
CA THR A 263 1.80 -42.99 -39.08
C THR A 263 2.99 -43.84 -38.68
N CYS A 264 2.83 -44.62 -37.61
CA CYS A 264 3.68 -45.77 -37.33
C CYS A 264 3.61 -46.75 -38.50
N THR A 265 4.59 -46.71 -39.39
CA THR A 265 4.93 -47.83 -40.27
C THR A 265 6.41 -48.10 -40.10
N GLY A 266 6.71 -49.25 -39.48
CA GLY A 266 8.06 -49.66 -39.19
C GLY A 266 8.89 -49.87 -40.45
N THR A 267 10.17 -49.54 -40.35
CA THR A 267 11.26 -50.28 -40.96
C THR A 267 12.49 -50.12 -40.08
N MET A 268 13.09 -51.26 -39.75
CA MET A 268 14.31 -51.36 -38.97
C MET A 268 15.47 -50.59 -39.62
N GLY A 269 16.35 -50.07 -38.77
CA GLY A 269 17.76 -49.90 -39.10
C GLY A 269 18.22 -48.47 -39.36
N LYS A 270 18.76 -47.82 -38.33
CA LYS A 270 20.22 -47.67 -38.14
C LYS A 270 20.50 -46.74 -36.95
N SER A 271 21.38 -47.25 -36.10
CA SER A 271 22.04 -46.61 -34.96
C SER A 271 22.60 -45.22 -35.28
N ILE A 272 22.43 -44.28 -34.33
CA ILE A 272 23.27 -43.09 -34.18
C ILE A 272 24.09 -43.31 -32.90
N PRO A 273 25.43 -43.16 -32.94
CA PRO A 273 26.29 -43.33 -31.77
C PRO A 273 26.17 -42.12 -30.82
N LEU A 274 26.54 -42.37 -29.57
CA LEU A 274 26.53 -41.47 -28.40
C LEU A 274 26.98 -40.03 -28.70
#